data_AF-A0A354UPP6-F1
#
_entry.id   AF-A0A354UPP6-F1
#
_cell.length_a   1.000
_cell.length_b   1.000
_cell.length_c   1.000
_cell.angle_alpha   90.00
_cell.angle_beta   90.00
_cell.angle_gamma   90.00
#
_symmetry.space_group_name_H-M   'P 1'
#
loop_
_entity.id
_entity.type
_entity.pdbx_description
1 polymer ?
#
loop_
_entity_poly.entity_id
_entity_poly.type
_entity_poly.pdbx_seq_one_letter_code
_entity_poly.pdbx_strand_id
1 'polypeptide(L)' 'LSGDKEEVINLKCPPQISADFIDCVSVFPAYHMNKTHWISILLSRADGEKIKLLTDVSYNAVLKTK' A
#
# COMPACT_ATOMS: atom_id res chain seq x y z
N LEU A 1 -3.68 15.75 22.79
CA LEU A 1 -3.32 14.69 21.84
C LEU A 1 -1.86 14.94 21.47
N SER A 2 -0.91 14.17 21.99
CA SER A 2 0.43 14.14 21.37
C SER A 2 0.21 13.65 19.95
N GLY A 3 0.34 14.54 18.98
CA GLY A 3 0.10 14.23 17.57
C GLY A 3 1.26 13.40 17.05
N ASP A 4 1.29 12.12 17.42
CA ASP A 4 2.29 11.21 16.90
C ASP A 4 2.06 11.07 15.39
N LYS A 5 3.08 11.47 14.63
CA LYS A 5 3.06 11.39 13.17
C LYS A 5 3.29 9.94 12.78
N GLU A 6 2.30 9.36 12.12
CA GLU A 6 2.43 8.02 11.53
C GLU A 6 3.00 8.14 10.11
N GLU A 7 3.94 7.25 9.78
CA GLU A 7 4.53 7.17 8.45
C GLU A 7 3.73 6.20 7.58
N VAL A 8 3.18 6.73 6.49
CA VAL A 8 2.34 6.00 5.55
C VAL A 8 2.89 6.15 4.14
N ILE A 9 2.96 5.04 3.40
CA ILE A 9 3.33 5.05 1.98
C ILE A 9 2.14 4.62 1.13
N ASN A 10 1.95 5.28 -0.01
CA ASN A 10 0.99 4.88 -1.03
C ASN A 10 1.70 4.11 -2.14
N LEU A 11 1.22 2.90 -2.41
CA LEU A 11 1.76 2.04 -3.46
C LEU A 11 0.68 1.71 -4.48
N LYS A 12 1.07 1.67 -5.76
CA LYS A 12 0.16 1.30 -6.85
C LYS A 12 -0.13 -0.20 -6.72
N CYS A 13 -1.39 -0.59 -6.88
CA CYS A 13 -1.79 -1.98 -6.80
C CYS A 13 -2.86 -2.26 -7.87
N PRO A 14 -2.74 -3.33 -8.66
CA PRO A 14 -3.77 -3.71 -9.61
C PRO A 14 -5.11 -3.97 -8.89
N PRO A 15 -6.24 -3.43 -9.39
CA PRO A 15 -7.55 -3.59 -8.74
C PRO A 15 -7.96 -5.05 -8.54
N GLN A 16 -7.43 -5.97 -9.36
CA GLN A 16 -7.75 -7.39 -9.32
C GLN A 16 -7.20 -8.10 -8.07
N ILE A 17 -6.18 -7.53 -7.42
CA ILE A 17 -5.48 -8.16 -6.28
C ILE A 17 -5.39 -7.24 -5.07
N SER A 18 -5.89 -6.00 -5.14
CA SER A 18 -5.76 -5.04 -4.03
C SER A 18 -6.46 -5.50 -2.76
N ALA A 19 -7.62 -6.17 -2.90
CA ALA A 19 -8.37 -6.72 -1.78
C ALA A 19 -7.59 -7.80 -1.01
N ASP A 20 -6.74 -8.57 -1.69
CA ASP A 20 -5.95 -9.65 -1.08
C ASP A 20 -4.89 -9.12 -0.10
N PHE A 21 -4.47 -7.87 -0.27
CA PHE A 21 -3.45 -7.25 0.56
C PHE A 21 -4.01 -6.39 1.70
N ILE A 22 -5.29 -5.99 1.64
CA ILE A 22 -5.89 -5.12 2.66
C ILE A 22 -6.24 -5.95 3.89
N ASP A 23 -5.49 -5.75 4.97
CA ASP A 23 -5.70 -6.42 6.26
C ASP A 23 -6.31 -5.51 7.34
N CYS A 24 -6.49 -4.21 7.05
CA CYS A 24 -6.99 -3.19 7.98
C CYS A 24 -6.17 -3.07 9.29
N VAL A 25 -4.94 -3.59 9.29
CA VAL A 25 -4.01 -3.52 10.42
C VAL A 25 -2.75 -2.76 10.00
N SER A 26 -2.13 -3.20 8.90
CA SER A 26 -0.91 -2.66 8.33
C SER A 26 -1.11 -2.12 6.91
N VAL A 27 -2.12 -2.62 6.19
CA VAL A 27 -2.47 -2.20 4.82
C VAL A 27 -3.94 -1.80 4.77
N PHE A 28 -4.20 -0.64 4.17
CA PHE A 28 -5.50 0.02 4.12
C PHE A 28 -5.86 0.41 2.69
N PRO A 29 -7.16 0.68 2.41
CA PRO A 29 -7.54 1.40 1.20
C PRO A 29 -6.76 2.73 1.08
N ALA A 30 -6.45 3.15 -0.13
CA ALA A 30 -5.58 4.30 -0.35
C ALA A 30 -6.04 5.57 0.37
N TYR A 31 -5.10 6.22 1.04
CA TYR A 31 -5.21 7.54 1.65
C TYR A 31 -4.89 8.60 0.59
N HIS A 32 -5.82 9.53 0.36
CA HIS A 32 -5.78 10.61 -0.66
C HIS A 32 -5.63 10.19 -2.13
N MET A 33 -5.23 8.96 -2.42
CA MET A 33 -5.10 8.43 -3.78
C MET A 33 -6.36 7.69 -4.24
N ASN A 34 -6.39 7.28 -5.50
CA ASN A 34 -7.48 6.48 -6.05
C ASN A 34 -7.54 5.10 -5.36
N LYS A 35 -8.59 4.87 -4.58
CA LYS A 35 -8.78 3.65 -3.76
C LYS A 35 -8.88 2.35 -4.55
N THR A 36 -9.14 2.42 -5.86
CA THR A 36 -9.21 1.26 -6.75
C THR A 36 -7.83 0.81 -7.21
N HIS A 37 -6.88 1.75 -7.37
CA HIS A 37 -5.57 1.50 -8.00
C HIS A 37 -4.37 1.64 -7.05
N TRP A 38 -4.62 2.01 -5.81
CA TRP A 38 -3.60 2.28 -4.82
C TRP A 38 -4.01 1.68 -3.47
N ILE A 39 -3.01 1.40 -2.64
CA ILE A 39 -3.14 0.98 -1.26
C ILE A 39 -2.24 1.84 -0.38
N SER A 40 -2.56 1.96 0.90
CA SER A 40 -1.73 2.63 1.90
C SER A 40 -1.15 1.63 2.87
N ILE A 41 0.17 1.70 3.11
CA ILE A 41 0.86 0.87 4.09
C ILE A 41 1.29 1.75 5.26
N LEU A 42 0.92 1.33 6.47
CA LEU A 42 1.38 1.92 7.72
C LEU A 42 2.70 1.26 8.13
N LEU A 43 3.80 2.01 8.02
CA LEU A 43 5.15 1.45 8.19
C LEU A 43 5.41 0.94 9.60
N SER A 44 4.77 1.53 10.61
CA SER A 44 4.89 1.10 12.01
C SER A 44 4.32 -0.30 12.28
N ARG A 45 3.52 -0.87 11.36
CA ARG A 45 2.81 -2.15 11.55
C ARG A 45 3.07 -3.20 10.47
N ALA A 46 3.67 -2.82 9.35
CA ALA A 46 4.00 -3.77 8.29
C ALA A 46 5.39 -4.38 8.54
N ASP A 47 5.52 -5.69 8.34
CA ASP A 47 6.83 -6.33 8.31
C ASP A 47 7.60 -6.00 7.02
N GLY A 48 8.92 -6.19 7.06
CA GLY A 48 9.80 -5.85 5.93
C GLY A 48 9.56 -6.68 4.68
N GLU A 49 9.10 -7.93 4.81
CA GLU A 49 8.81 -8.80 3.67
C GLU A 49 7.57 -8.31 2.91
N LYS A 50 6.52 -7.93 3.64
CA LYS A 50 5.30 -7.34 3.11
C LYS A 50 5.60 -6.01 2.41
N ILE A 51 6.41 -5.14 3.01
CA ILE A 51 6.82 -3.86 2.39
C ILE A 51 7.55 -4.12 1.07
N LYS A 52 8.50 -5.06 1.05
CA LYS A 52 9.26 -5.41 -0.15
C LYS A 52 8.34 -5.98 -1.25
N LEU A 53 7.50 -6.95 -0.90
CA LEU A 53 6.54 -7.58 -1.82
C LEU A 53 5.62 -6.53 -2.47
N LEU A 54 5.00 -5.67 -1.67
CA LEU A 54 4.08 -4.65 -2.17
C LEU A 54 4.78 -3.57 -3.00
N THR A 55 6.04 -3.29 -2.69
CA THR A 55 6.90 -2.41 -3.50
C THR A 55 7.17 -3.03 -4.88
N ASP A 56 7.52 -4.31 -4.93
CA ASP A 56 7.73 -5.04 -6.19
C ASP A 56 6.44 -5.11 -7.02
N VAL A 57 5.29 -5.35 -6.39
CA VAL A 57 3.97 -5.29 -7.05
C VAL A 57 3.72 -3.91 -7.67
N SER A 58 3.97 -2.83 -6.91
CA SER A 58 3.77 -1.46 -7.38
C SER A 58 4.69 -1.10 -8.54
N TYR A 59 5.98 -1.46 -8.45
CA TYR A 59 6.94 -1.23 -9.51
C TYR A 59 6.52 -1.93 -10.82
N ASN A 60 6.16 -3.21 -10.73
CA ASN A 60 5.69 -3.99 -11.88
C ASN A 60 4.38 -3.44 -12.47
N ALA A 61 3.46 -2.94 -11.64
CA ALA A 61 2.21 -2.34 -12.09
C ALA A 61 2.44 -1.06 -12.93
N VAL A 62 3.53 -0.32 -12.69
CA VAL A 62 3.90 0.85 -13.50
C VAL A 62 4.55 0.42 -14.81
N LEU A 63 5.44 -0.57 -14.79
CA LEU A 63 6.14 -1.05 -16.00
C LEU A 63 5.19 -1.67 -17.05
N LYS A 64 4.15 -2.39 -16.61
CA LYS A 64 3.15 -3.01 -17.50
C LYS A 64 2.20 -2.02 -18.19
N THR A 65 2.32 -0.72 -17.91
CA THR A 65 1.48 0.32 -18.54
C THR A 65 2.11 0.87 -19.83
N LYS A 66 2.97 0.09 -20.51
CA LYS A 66 3.55 0.43 -21.82
C LYS A 66 2.88 -0.35 -22.94
#